data_AF-A0A7J6LWX3-F1
#
_entry.id   AF-A0A7J6LWX3-F1
#
_cell.length_a   1.000
_cell.length_b   1.000
_cell.length_c   1.000
_cell.angle_alpha   90.00
_cell.angle_beta   90.00
_cell.angle_gamma   90.00
#
_symmetry.space_group_name_H-M   'P 1'
#
loop_
_entity.id
_entity.type
_entity.pdbx_description
1 polymer ?
#
loop_
_entity_poly.entity_id
_entity_poly.type
_entity_poly.pdbx_seq_one_letter_code
_entity_poly.pdbx_strand_id
1 'polypeptide(L)'
;MSSSSPDSEPSLSKVALTNAERREVDAKGNLFSIIKAVDALEKAFATGLIQDESYEKQYQQLLTQYKVITTALTQGAIPFDVEKFIKDNHMQVHYARVRLLGTQLPATKMYHSGEKGSPDTVHILDAGQHFVTLVDCLKMEMVVVTPCVVQQGLLSLGLSR
;
A
#
# COMPACT_ATOMS: atom_id res chain seq x y z
N MET A 1 52.42 -37.18 -10.03
CA MET A 1 52.89 -36.10 -10.94
C MET A 1 51.66 -35.46 -11.53
N SER A 2 51.58 -34.15 -11.32
CA SER A 2 50.46 -33.27 -11.63
C SER A 2 50.21 -33.16 -13.14
N SER A 3 48.95 -33.04 -13.53
CA SER A 3 48.56 -32.25 -14.70
C SER A 3 47.20 -31.62 -14.42
N SER A 4 47.29 -30.37 -13.97
CA SER A 4 46.25 -29.36 -13.80
C SER A 4 45.31 -29.30 -15.00
N SER A 5 44.01 -29.46 -14.73
CA SER A 5 42.95 -29.03 -15.66
C SER A 5 42.96 -27.50 -15.74
N PRO A 6 42.69 -26.90 -16.91
CA PRO A 6 42.69 -25.44 -17.04
C PRO A 6 41.44 -24.88 -16.37
N ASP A 7 41.67 -24.07 -15.34
CA ASP A 7 40.65 -23.22 -14.72
C ASP A 7 39.98 -22.37 -15.80
N SER A 8 38.71 -22.67 -16.07
CA SER A 8 37.85 -21.83 -16.91
C SER A 8 37.40 -20.64 -16.06
N GLU A 9 38.30 -19.68 -15.86
CA GLU A 9 37.93 -18.42 -15.23
C GLU A 9 36.85 -17.73 -16.08
N PRO A 10 35.76 -17.23 -15.47
CA PRO A 10 34.72 -16.54 -16.23
C PRO A 10 35.31 -15.24 -16.77
N SER A 11 35.71 -15.25 -18.05
CA SER A 11 36.17 -14.06 -18.74
C SER A 11 35.05 -13.02 -18.71
N LEU A 12 35.27 -11.95 -17.95
CA LEU A 12 34.36 -10.83 -17.77
C LEU A 12 34.20 -10.10 -19.12
N SER A 13 33.28 -10.58 -19.96
CA SER A 13 32.97 -9.95 -21.23
C SER A 13 32.33 -8.60 -20.94
N LYS A 14 33.07 -7.53 -21.19
CA LYS A 14 32.59 -6.15 -20.99
C LYS A 14 31.50 -5.86 -22.03
N VAL A 15 30.24 -6.07 -21.66
CA VAL A 15 29.10 -5.79 -22.53
C VAL A 15 28.96 -4.27 -22.67
N ALA A 16 29.22 -3.75 -23.87
CA ALA A 16 28.99 -2.35 -24.19
C ALA A 16 27.51 -2.14 -24.53
N LEU A 17 26.72 -1.75 -23.52
CA LEU A 17 25.31 -1.42 -23.70
C LEU A 17 25.15 0.01 -24.23
N THR A 18 24.13 0.22 -25.06
CA THR A 18 23.70 1.58 -25.43
C THR A 18 23.09 2.31 -24.22
N ASN A 19 23.05 3.65 -24.29
CA ASN A 19 22.44 4.46 -23.22
C ASN A 19 20.96 4.12 -22.96
N ALA A 20 20.24 3.66 -23.99
CA ALA A 20 18.85 3.25 -23.86
C ALA A 20 18.73 1.91 -23.13
N GLU A 21 19.47 0.89 -23.58
CA GLU A 21 19.48 -0.44 -22.96
C GLU A 21 19.93 -0.38 -21.50
N ARG A 22 20.91 0.47 -21.18
CA ARG A 22 21.36 0.67 -19.81
C ARG A 22 20.23 1.16 -18.89
N ARG A 23 19.44 2.13 -19.34
CA ARG A 23 18.30 2.65 -18.57
C ARG A 23 17.22 1.59 -18.35
N GLU A 24 16.97 0.74 -19.35
CA GLU A 24 16.02 -0.37 -19.22
C GLU A 24 16.50 -1.41 -18.22
N VAL A 25 17.79 -1.76 -18.25
CA VAL A 25 18.40 -2.70 -17.29
C VAL A 25 18.37 -2.11 -15.88
N ASP A 26 18.70 -0.83 -15.72
CA ASP A 26 18.63 -0.15 -14.43
C ASP A 26 17.19 -0.12 -13.88
N ALA A 27 16.19 0.13 -14.73
CA ALA A 27 14.78 0.11 -14.32
C ALA A 27 14.32 -1.29 -13.89
N LYS A 28 14.73 -2.34 -14.63
CA LYS A 28 14.47 -3.75 -14.26
C LYS A 28 15.18 -4.14 -12.95
N GLY A 29 16.40 -3.67 -12.74
CA GLY A 29 17.15 -3.86 -11.49
C GLY A 29 16.48 -3.20 -10.30
N ASN A 30 15.99 -1.97 -10.47
CA ASN A 30 15.22 -1.28 -9.44
C ASN A 30 13.92 -2.02 -9.09
N LEU A 31 13.20 -2.53 -10.10
CA LEU A 31 12.01 -3.34 -9.88
C LEU A 31 12.34 -4.61 -9.08
N PHE A 32 13.41 -5.31 -9.43
CA PHE A 32 13.87 -6.50 -8.71
C PHE A 32 14.16 -6.20 -7.24
N SER A 33 14.88 -5.11 -6.98
CA SER A 33 15.22 -4.67 -5.62
C SER A 33 13.97 -4.39 -4.77
N ILE A 34 12.99 -3.67 -5.34
CA ILE A 34 11.74 -3.35 -4.63
C ILE A 34 10.95 -4.61 -4.32
N ILE A 35 10.81 -5.55 -5.26
CA ILE A 35 10.09 -6.81 -5.03
C ILE A 35 10.74 -7.59 -3.88
N LYS A 36 12.07 -7.65 -3.83
CA LYS A 36 12.80 -8.30 -2.73
C LYS A 36 12.67 -7.57 -1.40
N ALA A 37 12.68 -6.25 -1.41
CA ALA A 37 12.46 -5.44 -0.21
C ALA A 37 11.05 -5.66 0.37
N VAL A 38 10.02 -5.70 -0.47
CA VAL A 38 8.65 -5.99 -0.05
C VAL A 38 8.55 -7.40 0.55
N ASP A 39 9.15 -8.41 -0.07
CA ASP A 39 9.11 -9.78 0.48
C ASP A 39 9.77 -9.89 1.86
N ALA A 40 10.90 -9.20 2.04
CA ALA A 40 11.59 -9.13 3.32
C ALA A 40 10.76 -8.39 4.38
N LEU A 41 10.11 -7.29 4.00
CA LEU A 41 9.23 -6.51 4.88
C LEU A 41 8.02 -7.34 5.33
N GLU A 42 7.36 -8.03 4.40
CA GLU A 42 6.22 -8.92 4.69
C GLU A 42 6.63 -10.08 5.60
N LYS A 43 7.80 -10.68 5.34
CA LYS A 43 8.34 -11.75 6.19
C LYS A 43 8.62 -11.25 7.61
N ALA A 44 9.25 -10.08 7.74
CA ALA A 44 9.53 -9.48 9.04
C ALA A 44 8.25 -9.16 9.82
N PHE A 45 7.23 -8.65 9.13
CA PHE A 45 5.90 -8.42 9.70
C PHE A 45 5.24 -9.73 10.15
N ALA A 46 5.26 -10.78 9.31
CA ALA A 46 4.70 -12.10 9.64
C ALA A 46 5.38 -12.75 10.86
N THR A 47 6.66 -12.46 11.08
CA THR A 47 7.40 -12.92 12.27
C THR A 47 7.22 -12.02 13.50
N GLY A 48 6.51 -10.89 13.38
CA GLY A 48 6.30 -9.93 14.47
C GLY A 48 7.51 -9.07 14.82
N LEU A 49 8.49 -8.91 13.91
CA LEU A 49 9.69 -8.09 14.13
C LEU A 49 9.43 -6.59 14.00
N ILE A 50 8.33 -6.18 13.36
CA ILE A 50 8.02 -4.78 13.04
C ILE A 50 6.60 -4.47 13.52
N GLN A 51 6.41 -3.28 14.09
CA GLN A 51 5.12 -2.76 14.54
C GLN A 51 4.26 -2.23 13.37
N ASP A 52 2.95 -2.43 13.46
CA ASP A 52 1.94 -2.15 12.42
C ASP A 52 2.06 -0.76 11.77
N GLU A 53 2.21 0.30 12.57
CA GLU A 53 2.24 1.68 12.09
C GLU A 53 3.46 1.97 11.19
N SER A 54 4.63 1.41 11.56
CA SER A 54 5.87 1.58 10.78
C SER A 54 5.85 0.72 9.51
N TYR A 55 5.28 -0.49 9.60
CA TYR A 55 5.09 -1.38 8.45
C TYR A 55 4.21 -0.73 7.38
N GLU A 56 3.06 -0.16 7.75
CA GLU A 56 2.14 0.46 6.79
C GLU A 56 2.79 1.59 6.00
N LYS A 57 3.52 2.47 6.69
CA LYS A 57 4.20 3.61 6.08
C LYS A 57 5.27 3.14 5.09
N GLN A 58 6.08 2.17 5.48
CA GLN A 58 7.15 1.62 4.64
C GLN A 58 6.57 0.88 3.43
N TYR A 59 5.53 0.07 3.62
CA TYR A 59 4.88 -0.66 2.55
C TYR A 59 4.25 0.30 1.51
N GLN A 60 3.58 1.37 1.96
CA GLN A 60 3.00 2.37 1.05
C GLN A 60 4.05 3.09 0.21
N GLN A 61 5.22 3.41 0.80
CA GLN A 61 6.32 4.01 0.06
C GLN A 61 6.85 3.05 -1.02
N LEU A 62 7.10 1.79 -0.67
CA LEU A 62 7.57 0.77 -1.61
C LEU A 62 6.54 0.51 -2.73
N LEU A 63 5.25 0.48 -2.40
CA LEU A 63 4.17 0.31 -3.36
C LEU A 63 4.11 1.48 -4.35
N THR A 64 4.30 2.71 -3.87
CA THR A 64 4.34 3.89 -4.73
C THR A 64 5.51 3.81 -5.71
N GLN A 65 6.71 3.45 -5.24
CA GLN A 65 7.88 3.25 -6.08
C GLN A 65 7.66 2.14 -7.12
N TYR A 66 7.08 1.02 -6.70
CA TYR A 66 6.71 -0.09 -7.58
C TYR A 66 5.76 0.38 -8.71
N LYS A 67 4.73 1.16 -8.38
CA LYS A 67 3.78 1.70 -9.38
C LYS A 67 4.44 2.65 -10.38
N VAL A 68 5.35 3.51 -9.91
CA VAL A 68 6.10 4.43 -10.79
C VAL A 68 6.97 3.64 -11.78
N ILE A 69 7.73 2.65 -11.30
CA ILE A 69 8.62 1.88 -12.15
C ILE A 69 7.85 0.98 -13.13
N THR A 70 6.78 0.34 -12.69
CA THR A 70 5.93 -0.48 -13.57
C THR A 70 5.27 0.38 -14.65
N THR A 71 4.82 1.59 -14.31
CA THR A 71 4.30 2.56 -15.30
C THR A 71 5.38 2.95 -16.31
N ALA A 72 6.60 3.26 -15.84
CA ALA A 72 7.72 3.62 -16.71
C ALA A 72 8.13 2.47 -17.65
N LEU A 73 8.07 1.21 -17.19
CA LEU A 73 8.35 0.03 -18.02
C LEU A 73 7.22 -0.26 -19.02
N THR A 74 5.97 0.04 -18.66
CA THR A 74 4.79 -0.20 -19.51
C THR A 74 4.68 0.81 -20.65
N GLN A 75 5.31 2.00 -20.53
CA GLN A 75 5.38 3.00 -21.60
C GLN A 75 6.25 2.55 -22.80
N GLY A 76 6.97 1.43 -22.68
CA GLY A 76 7.71 0.82 -23.78
C GLY A 76 6.81 0.15 -24.83
N ALA A 77 7.44 -0.34 -25.91
CA ALA A 77 6.73 -0.98 -27.03
C ALA A 77 6.12 -2.36 -26.70
N ILE A 78 6.46 -2.94 -25.55
CA ILE A 78 6.06 -4.30 -25.16
C ILE A 78 5.36 -4.22 -23.80
N PRO A 79 4.14 -4.78 -23.66
CA PRO A 79 3.46 -4.82 -22.37
C PRO A 79 4.30 -5.62 -21.37
N PHE A 80 4.64 -4.99 -20.25
CA PHE A 80 5.50 -5.58 -19.23
C PHE A 80 4.68 -6.40 -18.24
N ASP A 81 4.91 -7.72 -18.21
CA ASP A 81 4.24 -8.65 -17.29
C ASP A 81 5.16 -8.97 -16.11
N VAL A 82 4.74 -8.52 -14.92
CA VAL A 82 5.50 -8.70 -13.67
C VAL A 82 5.55 -10.16 -13.24
N GLU A 83 4.52 -10.97 -13.53
CA GLU A 83 4.49 -12.37 -13.12
C GLU A 83 5.51 -13.19 -13.93
N LYS A 84 5.61 -12.91 -15.23
CA LYS A 84 6.68 -13.48 -16.07
C LYS A 84 8.05 -13.04 -15.60
N PHE A 85 8.23 -11.75 -15.28
CA PHE A 85 9.51 -11.24 -14.78
C PHE A 85 9.99 -11.95 -13.50
N ILE A 86 9.08 -12.23 -12.56
CA ILE A 86 9.40 -12.97 -11.32
C ILE A 86 9.85 -14.40 -11.64
N LYS A 87 9.18 -15.05 -12.59
CA LYS A 87 9.48 -16.42 -13.03
C LYS A 87 10.83 -16.49 -13.76
N ASP A 88 11.07 -15.57 -14.69
CA ASP A 88 12.28 -15.52 -15.52
C ASP A 88 13.53 -15.23 -14.68
N ASN A 89 13.41 -14.43 -13.62
CA ASN A 89 14.50 -14.14 -12.69
C ASN A 89 14.59 -15.12 -11.50
N HIS A 90 13.82 -16.22 -11.50
CA HIS A 90 13.79 -17.23 -10.43
C HIS A 90 13.65 -16.65 -9.02
N MET A 91 12.84 -15.60 -8.88
CA MET A 91 12.67 -14.91 -7.61
C MET A 91 11.81 -15.77 -6.67
N GLN A 92 12.43 -16.40 -5.67
CA GLN A 92 11.70 -17.02 -4.56
C GLN A 92 11.10 -15.90 -3.70
N VAL A 93 9.84 -15.56 -3.99
CA VAL A 93 9.09 -14.45 -3.40
C VAL A 93 7.64 -14.90 -3.25
N HIS A 94 7.32 -15.47 -2.10
CA HIS A 94 5.99 -16.01 -1.82
C HIS A 94 5.07 -14.97 -1.18
N TYR A 95 5.60 -14.13 -0.28
CA TYR A 95 4.80 -13.15 0.45
C TYR A 95 4.48 -11.94 -0.42
N ALA A 96 5.47 -11.39 -1.12
CA ALA A 96 5.22 -10.24 -1.98
C ALA A 96 4.33 -10.60 -3.19
N ARG A 97 4.33 -11.85 -3.66
CA ARG A 97 3.45 -12.28 -4.77
C ARG A 97 1.98 -12.20 -4.39
N VAL A 98 1.62 -12.71 -3.21
CA VAL A 98 0.25 -12.66 -2.68
C VAL A 98 -0.21 -11.21 -2.51
N ARG A 99 0.68 -10.34 -2.01
CA ARG A 99 0.34 -8.93 -1.74
C ARG A 99 0.34 -8.05 -3.00
N LEU A 100 1.38 -8.09 -3.82
CA LEU A 100 1.51 -7.20 -4.99
C LEU A 100 0.62 -7.62 -6.17
N LEU A 101 0.44 -8.92 -6.43
CA LEU A 101 -0.43 -9.39 -7.52
C LEU A 101 -1.89 -9.58 -7.10
N GLY A 102 -2.14 -9.86 -5.82
CA GLY A 102 -3.49 -10.05 -5.29
C GLY A 102 -4.15 -8.74 -4.86
N THR A 103 -3.77 -8.23 -3.70
CA THR A 103 -4.55 -7.20 -2.99
C THR A 103 -4.02 -5.77 -3.19
N GLN A 104 -2.74 -5.60 -3.48
CA GLN A 104 -2.02 -4.30 -3.51
C GLN A 104 -2.22 -3.42 -2.26
N LEU A 105 -2.61 -4.01 -1.14
CA LEU A 105 -2.89 -3.33 0.12
C LEU A 105 -2.10 -3.99 1.25
N PRO A 106 -1.61 -3.19 2.22
CA PRO A 106 -0.94 -3.72 3.40
C PRO A 106 -1.91 -4.59 4.22
N ALA A 107 -1.36 -5.61 4.88
CA ALA A 107 -2.13 -6.61 5.62
C ALA A 107 -3.08 -5.99 6.67
N THR A 108 -2.61 -4.97 7.38
CA THR A 108 -3.33 -4.26 8.42
C THR A 108 -4.61 -3.59 7.89
N LYS A 109 -4.59 -2.98 6.70
CA LYS A 109 -5.78 -2.32 6.13
C LYS A 109 -6.90 -3.29 5.75
N MET A 110 -6.57 -4.56 5.49
CA MET A 110 -7.58 -5.60 5.25
C MET A 110 -8.32 -5.97 6.55
N TYR A 111 -7.61 -6.02 7.67
CA TYR A 111 -8.20 -6.38 8.97
C TYR A 111 -8.81 -5.16 9.71
N HIS A 112 -8.27 -3.96 9.52
CA HIS A 112 -8.79 -2.71 10.12
C HIS A 112 -9.93 -2.06 9.32
N SER A 113 -10.24 -2.54 8.11
CA SER A 113 -11.42 -2.08 7.35
C SER A 113 -12.76 -2.37 8.05
N GLY A 114 -12.75 -3.13 9.15
CA GLY A 114 -13.93 -3.33 9.99
C GLY A 114 -14.18 -2.23 11.04
N GLU A 115 -13.20 -1.39 11.39
CA GLU A 115 -13.29 -0.66 12.68
C GLU A 115 -13.13 0.87 12.62
N LYS A 116 -12.63 1.46 11.53
CA LYS A 116 -12.61 2.92 11.39
C LYS A 116 -12.92 3.33 9.96
N GLY A 117 -14.19 3.67 9.71
CA GLY A 117 -14.52 4.53 8.58
C GLY A 117 -13.64 5.78 8.63
N SER A 118 -13.20 6.25 7.47
CA SER A 118 -12.44 7.52 7.35
C SER A 118 -13.10 8.60 8.23
N PRO A 119 -12.36 9.47 8.94
CA PRO A 119 -12.97 10.53 9.75
C PRO A 119 -14.00 11.32 8.94
N ASP A 120 -13.75 11.53 7.64
CA ASP A 120 -14.68 12.18 6.72
C ASP A 120 -16.02 11.44 6.61
N THR A 121 -16.03 10.10 6.59
CA THR A 121 -17.27 9.31 6.54
C THR A 121 -18.07 9.39 7.83
N VAL A 122 -17.40 9.50 8.97
CA VAL A 122 -18.04 9.72 10.27
C VAL A 122 -18.68 11.11 10.31
N HIS A 123 -17.98 12.14 9.84
CA HIS A 123 -18.52 13.50 9.76
C HIS A 123 -19.69 13.64 8.77
N ILE A 124 -19.63 12.94 7.63
CA ILE A 124 -20.74 12.92 6.66
C ILE A 124 -21.97 12.21 7.25
N LEU A 125 -21.78 11.11 7.97
CA LEU A 125 -22.88 10.39 8.63
C LEU A 125 -23.53 11.23 9.73
N ASP A 126 -22.71 11.91 10.54
CA ASP A 126 -23.15 12.81 11.61
C ASP A 126 -23.95 14.01 11.06
N ALA A 127 -23.42 14.66 10.01
CA ALA A 127 -24.12 15.75 9.32
C ALA A 127 -25.44 15.28 8.68
N GLY A 128 -25.45 14.08 8.09
CA GLY A 128 -26.65 13.47 7.53
C GLY A 128 -27.73 13.20 8.58
N GLN A 129 -27.34 12.67 9.74
CA GLN A 129 -28.24 12.40 10.85
C GLN A 129 -28.91 13.69 11.38
N HIS A 130 -28.15 14.78 11.52
CA HIS A 130 -28.70 16.08 11.91
C HIS A 130 -29.65 16.67 10.87
N PHE A 131 -29.32 16.52 9.58
CA PHE A 131 -30.19 17.01 8.50
C PHE A 131 -31.52 16.26 8.43
N VAL A 132 -31.50 14.93 8.52
CA VAL A 132 -32.73 14.11 8.53
C VAL A 132 -33.61 14.50 9.72
N THR A 133 -33.01 14.70 10.89
CA THR A 133 -33.73 15.13 12.10
C THR A 133 -34.37 16.51 11.92
N LEU A 134 -33.66 17.47 11.31
CA LEU A 134 -34.21 18.80 11.02
C LEU A 134 -35.38 18.73 10.03
N VAL A 135 -35.24 17.93 8.97
CA VAL A 135 -36.30 17.76 7.96
C VAL A 135 -37.54 17.10 8.57
N ASP A 136 -37.36 16.15 9.49
CA ASP A 136 -38.47 15.52 10.21
C ASP A 136 -39.19 16.52 11.14
N CYS A 137 -38.43 17.36 11.86
CA CYS A 137 -38.97 18.47 12.66
C CYS A 137 -39.76 19.49 11.81
N LEU A 138 -39.29 19.80 10.59
CA LEU A 138 -39.99 20.71 9.68
C LEU A 138 -41.27 20.09 9.12
N LYS A 139 -41.27 18.79 8.81
CA LYS A 139 -42.46 18.06 8.33
C LYS A 139 -43.54 17.91 9.40
N MET A 140 -43.15 17.83 10.67
CA MET A 140 -44.07 17.67 11.80
C MET A 140 -44.79 18.97 12.21
N GLU A 141 -44.61 20.09 11.50
CA GLU A 141 -45.27 21.39 11.74
C GLU A 141 -45.32 21.77 13.24
N MET A 142 -44.23 21.48 13.97
CA MET A 142 -44.16 21.66 15.41
C MET A 142 -44.14 23.15 15.78
N VAL A 143 -45.34 23.69 15.99
CA VAL A 143 -45.61 24.83 16.88
C VAL A 143 -45.59 24.30 18.33
N VAL A 144 -44.42 23.93 18.83
CA VAL A 144 -44.18 23.83 20.28
C VAL A 144 -42.79 24.35 20.57
N VAL A 145 -42.77 25.45 21.31
CA VAL A 145 -41.64 26.05 22.01
C VAL A 145 -40.90 24.99 22.81
N THR A 146 -39.80 24.42 22.28
CA THR A 146 -38.77 23.73 23.08
C THR A 146 -37.48 23.61 22.25
N PRO A 147 -36.29 23.80 22.84
CA PRO A 147 -35.11 24.22 22.12
C PRO A 147 -34.38 23.03 21.47
N CYS A 148 -34.59 22.83 20.16
CA CYS A 148 -33.92 21.77 19.40
C CYS A 148 -32.37 21.89 19.36
N VAL A 149 -31.79 23.02 19.78
CA VAL A 149 -30.34 23.28 19.76
C VAL A 149 -29.68 23.29 21.15
N VAL A 150 -30.45 23.30 22.26
CA VAL A 150 -29.85 23.56 23.59
C VAL A 150 -29.59 22.28 24.41
N GLN A 151 -30.16 21.13 24.06
CA GLN A 151 -30.05 19.94 24.93
C GLN A 151 -28.73 19.15 24.78
N GLN A 152 -27.91 19.39 23.75
CA GLN A 152 -26.60 18.70 23.62
C GLN A 152 -25.39 19.50 24.13
N GLY A 153 -25.54 20.81 24.41
CA GLY A 153 -24.46 21.63 24.97
C GLY A 153 -24.42 21.72 26.51
N LEU A 154 -25.51 21.33 27.20
CA LEU A 154 -25.65 21.54 28.65
C LEU A 154 -25.39 20.29 29.52
N LEU A 155 -25.11 19.14 28.91
CA LEU A 155 -24.72 17.92 29.64
C LEU A 155 -23.21 17.74 29.82
N SER A 156 -22.36 18.53 29.14
CA SER A 156 -20.88 18.43 29.26
C SER A 156 -20.24 19.40 30.27
N LEU A 157 -21.03 20.22 30.97
CA LEU A 157 -20.54 21.20 31.95
C LEU A 157 -21.07 20.95 33.39
N GLY A 158 -21.72 19.81 33.63
CA GLY A 158 -22.43 19.52 34.89
C GLY A 158 -21.89 18.35 35.72
N LEU A 159 -20.69 17.82 35.46
CA LEU A 159 -20.05 16.83 36.33
C LEU A 159 -18.56 17.13 36.49
N SER A 160 -18.26 18.06 37.39
CA SER A 160 -17.00 18.07 38.15
C SER A 160 -17.28 18.71 39.50
N ARG A 161 -17.74 17.89 40.44
CA ARG A 161 -17.45 18.06 41.86
C ARG A 161 -16.65 16.84 42.30
#